data_AF-A0A2C9KYN0-F1
#
_entry.id   AF-A0A2C9KYN0-F1
#
_cell.length_a   1.000
_cell.length_b   1.000
_cell.length_c   1.000
_cell.angle_alpha   90.00
_cell.angle_beta   90.00
_cell.angle_gamma   90.00
#
_symmetry.space_group_name_H-M   'P 1'
#
loop_
_entity.id
_entity.type
_entity.pdbx_description
1 polymer ?
#
loop_
_entity_poly.entity_id
_entity_poly.type
_entity_poly.pdbx_seq_one_letter_code
_entity_poly.pdbx_strand_id
1 'polypeptide(L)'
;MDNDLDSFSPYLDNVGSRRRQIFTVDSFPDLQSIVMEAAMEACTTEIAHISVADQACGTRQEADMVFVMDSESAGRKNTLKSLDFVKKVANSVDVGNDTIQIGMLQPDECIPPPESFK
;
A
#
# COMPACT_ATOMS: atom_id res chain seq x y z
N MET A 1 1.93 23.68 29.49
CA MET A 1 2.81 24.09 28.37
C MET A 1 2.07 23.63 27.15
N ASP A 2 1.15 24.48 26.76
CA ASP A 2 0.12 24.25 25.77
C ASP A 2 0.78 24.22 24.39
N ASN A 3 0.38 23.26 23.56
CA ASN A 3 0.89 23.14 22.20
C ASN A 3 0.29 24.27 21.37
N ASP A 4 1.05 25.36 21.20
CA ASP A 4 0.74 26.54 20.39
C ASP A 4 0.49 26.24 18.88
N LEU A 5 0.51 24.98 18.45
CA LEU A 5 0.25 24.57 17.06
C LEU A 5 -1.24 24.56 16.69
N ASP A 6 -2.15 24.46 17.66
CA ASP A 6 -3.60 24.49 17.39
C ASP A 6 -4.14 25.91 17.14
N SER A 7 -3.37 26.96 17.46
CA SER A 7 -3.81 28.36 17.33
C SER A 7 -3.56 29.00 15.95
N PHE A 8 -2.72 28.41 15.10
CA PHE A 8 -2.26 29.09 13.88
C PHE A 8 -3.13 28.85 12.63
N SER A 9 -4.25 28.13 12.71
CA SER A 9 -5.03 27.88 11.50
C SER A 9 -6.54 27.73 11.65
N PRO A 10 -7.23 28.76 12.16
CA PRO A 10 -8.68 28.87 12.02
C PRO A 10 -9.15 29.07 10.56
N TYR A 11 -8.25 29.20 9.59
CA TYR A 11 -8.56 29.37 8.15
C TYR A 11 -8.34 28.13 7.30
N LEU A 12 -7.95 27.02 7.93
CA LEU A 12 -7.75 25.77 7.24
C LEU A 12 -9.00 24.91 7.36
N ASP A 13 -10.12 25.35 6.78
CA ASP A 13 -11.30 24.51 6.62
C ASP A 13 -11.54 24.14 5.15
N ASN A 14 -11.33 22.86 4.89
CA ASN A 14 -12.06 21.99 3.97
C ASN A 14 -12.49 22.57 2.60
N VAL A 15 -11.60 22.48 1.60
CA VAL A 15 -12.02 22.44 0.18
C VAL A 15 -11.08 21.49 -0.58
N GLY A 16 -11.58 20.28 -0.90
CA GLY A 16 -10.97 19.35 -1.86
C GLY A 16 -10.39 18.06 -1.24
N SER A 17 -10.41 16.99 -2.02
CA SER A 17 -10.07 15.60 -1.66
C SER A 17 -8.62 15.36 -1.19
N ARG A 18 -7.82 16.41 -1.01
CA ARG A 18 -6.50 16.35 -0.38
C ARG A 18 -6.64 16.49 1.13
N ARG A 19 -6.36 15.42 1.87
CA ARG A 19 -5.92 15.57 3.26
C ARG A 19 -4.64 16.40 3.21
N ARG A 20 -4.65 17.63 3.74
CA ARG A 20 -3.44 18.45 3.80
C ARG A 20 -2.37 17.74 4.63
N GLN A 21 -1.22 17.46 4.02
CA GLN A 21 -0.06 16.91 4.72
C GLN A 21 0.80 18.06 5.25
N ILE A 22 0.86 18.17 6.57
CA ILE A 22 1.69 19.16 7.27
C ILE A 22 2.99 18.46 7.62
N PHE A 23 4.10 18.98 7.09
CA PHE A 23 5.44 18.51 7.44
C PHE A 23 5.99 19.40 8.56
N THR A 24 6.48 18.77 9.63
CA THR A 24 7.07 19.47 10.77
C THR A 24 8.51 19.01 10.96
N VAL A 25 9.39 19.95 11.34
CA VAL A 25 10.77 19.68 11.70
C VAL A 25 11.13 20.56 12.90
N ASP A 26 12.03 20.06 13.75
CA ASP A 26 12.39 20.74 15.00
C ASP A 26 13.43 21.85 14.78
N SER A 27 14.19 21.81 13.68
CA SER A 27 15.17 22.83 13.34
C SER A 27 15.46 22.93 11.83
N PHE A 28 16.08 24.03 11.38
CA PHE A 28 16.42 24.23 9.97
C PHE A 28 17.32 23.14 9.36
N PRO A 29 18.38 22.65 10.05
CA PRO A 29 19.16 21.51 9.57
C PRO A 29 18.34 20.24 9.27
N ASP A 30 17.22 20.04 9.96
CA ASP A 30 16.40 18.83 9.84
C ASP A 30 15.48 18.85 8.62
N LEU A 31 15.42 19.96 7.88
CA LEU A 31 14.62 20.08 6.65
C LEU A 31 14.95 18.98 5.64
N GLN A 32 16.20 18.53 5.58
CA GLN A 32 16.63 17.46 4.67
C GLN A 32 15.87 16.14 4.90
N SER A 33 15.39 15.89 6.12
CA SER A 33 14.66 14.67 6.47
C SER A 33 13.29 14.57 5.79
N ILE A 34 12.66 15.72 5.49
CA ILE A 34 11.31 15.78 4.91
C ILE A 34 11.31 16.07 3.40
N VAL A 35 12.45 16.39 2.79
CA VAL A 35 12.52 16.80 1.36
C VAL A 35 11.91 15.73 0.45
N MET A 36 12.25 14.47 0.66
CA MET A 36 11.78 13.39 -0.21
C MET A 36 10.27 13.14 -0.05
N GLU A 37 9.78 13.16 1.19
CA GLU A 37 8.36 12.96 1.50
C GLU A 37 7.51 14.13 0.96
N ALA A 38 7.95 15.37 1.21
CA ALA A 38 7.30 16.56 0.70
C ALA A 38 7.32 16.62 -0.83
N ALA A 39 8.41 16.19 -1.47
CA ALA A 39 8.51 16.10 -2.92
C ALA A 39 7.57 15.05 -3.51
N MET A 40 7.46 13.88 -2.87
CA MET A 40 6.50 12.84 -3.29
C MET A 40 5.06 13.36 -3.20
N GLU A 41 4.68 13.96 -2.08
CA GLU A 41 3.33 14.50 -1.91
C GLU A 41 3.03 15.66 -2.87
N ALA A 42 4.00 16.54 -3.12
CA ALA A 42 3.84 17.63 -4.08
C ALA A 42 3.70 17.11 -5.53
N CYS A 43 4.35 15.99 -5.85
CA CYS A 43 4.32 15.38 -7.18
C CYS A 43 3.20 14.37 -7.37
N THR A 44 2.54 13.90 -6.29
CA THR A 44 1.36 13.05 -6.43
C THR A 44 0.23 13.83 -7.07
N THR A 45 -0.10 13.46 -8.30
CA THR A 45 -1.33 13.89 -8.95
C THR A 45 -2.45 13.01 -8.43
N GLU A 46 -3.63 13.58 -8.16
CA GLU A 46 -4.83 12.76 -7.99
C GLU A 46 -5.09 12.05 -9.32
N ILE A 47 -4.55 10.85 -9.44
CA ILE A 47 -5.04 9.90 -10.43
C ILE A 47 -6.49 9.74 -10.04
N ALA A 48 -7.41 10.24 -10.88
CA ALA A 48 -8.81 9.88 -10.74
C ALA A 48 -8.81 8.35 -10.72
N HIS A 49 -9.02 7.78 -9.53
CA HIS A 49 -9.14 6.35 -9.36
C HIS A 49 -10.48 5.99 -10.00
N ILE A 50 -10.51 5.97 -11.33
CA ILE A 50 -11.49 5.20 -12.07
C ILE A 50 -11.27 3.81 -11.52
N SER A 51 -12.26 3.29 -10.79
CA SER A 51 -12.12 1.95 -10.24
C SER A 51 -11.79 1.02 -11.41
N VAL A 52 -10.99 -0.01 -11.17
CA VAL A 52 -10.67 -0.99 -12.22
C VAL A 52 -11.96 -1.56 -12.83
N ALA A 53 -13.07 -1.56 -12.08
CA ALA A 53 -14.41 -1.92 -12.55
C ALA A 53 -15.10 -0.88 -13.45
N ASP A 54 -14.73 0.40 -13.35
CA ASP A 54 -15.27 1.50 -14.15
C ASP A 54 -14.42 1.82 -15.40
N GLN A 55 -13.26 1.16 -15.54
CA GLN A 55 -12.45 1.24 -16.76
C GLN A 55 -13.13 0.43 -17.88
N ALA A 56 -13.13 0.96 -19.10
CA ALA A 56 -13.69 0.25 -20.25
C ALA A 56 -12.98 -1.11 -20.44
N CYS A 57 -13.73 -2.21 -20.31
CA CYS A 57 -13.23 -3.56 -20.59
C CYS A 57 -12.68 -3.59 -22.02
N GLY A 58 -11.36 -3.76 -22.20
CA GLY A 58 -10.77 -3.92 -23.54
C GLY A 58 -9.43 -3.24 -23.80
N THR A 59 -8.85 -2.47 -22.87
CA THR A 59 -7.44 -2.08 -22.98
C THR A 59 -6.59 -2.96 -22.09
N ARG A 60 -5.56 -3.56 -22.70
CA ARG A 60 -4.45 -4.30 -22.07
C ARG A 60 -4.22 -3.83 -20.63
N GLN A 61 -4.63 -4.65 -19.66
CA GLN A 61 -4.47 -4.34 -18.24
C GLN A 61 -3.10 -4.84 -17.80
N GLU A 62 -2.11 -3.95 -17.82
CA GLU A 62 -0.80 -4.21 -17.22
C GLU A 62 -0.93 -4.07 -15.71
N ALA A 63 -0.65 -5.15 -14.98
CA ALA A 63 -0.75 -5.16 -13.53
C ALA A 63 0.10 -6.26 -12.90
N ASP A 64 0.69 -5.95 -11.76
CA ASP A 64 1.35 -6.93 -10.91
C ASP A 64 0.39 -7.34 -9.78
N MET A 65 0.11 -8.65 -9.68
CA MET A 65 -0.74 -9.22 -8.65
C MET A 65 0.08 -10.16 -7.77
N VAL A 66 0.13 -9.89 -6.46
CA VAL A 66 0.83 -10.76 -5.50
C VAL A 66 -0.19 -11.38 -4.53
N PHE A 67 -0.24 -12.70 -4.49
CA PHE A 67 -1.03 -13.44 -3.51
C PHE A 67 -0.21 -13.68 -2.24
N VAL A 68 -0.63 -13.10 -1.12
CA VAL A 68 -0.06 -13.40 0.20
C VAL A 68 -0.92 -14.50 0.85
N MET A 69 -0.34 -15.69 1.05
CA MET A 69 -1.07 -16.87 1.52
C MET A 69 -0.57 -17.35 2.88
N ASP A 70 -1.47 -17.40 3.85
CA ASP A 70 -1.24 -18.13 5.10
C ASP A 70 -1.55 -19.62 4.89
N SER A 71 -0.51 -20.44 4.81
CA SER A 71 -0.62 -21.87 4.55
C SER A 71 -0.47 -22.73 5.82
N GLU A 72 0.17 -22.20 6.85
CA GLU A 72 0.47 -22.92 8.09
C GLU A 72 -0.75 -22.92 9.03
N SER A 73 -1.33 -21.76 9.31
CA SER A 73 -2.47 -21.66 10.23
C SER A 73 -3.75 -22.25 9.63
N ALA A 74 -3.89 -22.16 8.31
CA ALA A 74 -5.08 -22.60 7.58
C ALA A 74 -5.21 -24.14 7.52
N GLY A 75 -4.09 -24.86 7.62
CA GLY A 75 -4.00 -26.31 7.48
C GLY A 75 -4.19 -26.81 6.03
N ARG A 76 -3.59 -27.98 5.73
CA ARG A 76 -3.44 -28.53 4.37
C ARG A 76 -4.69 -28.46 3.48
N LYS A 77 -5.87 -28.80 4.02
CA LYS A 77 -7.13 -28.82 3.24
C LYS A 77 -7.51 -27.42 2.75
N ASN A 78 -7.37 -26.40 3.59
CA ASN A 78 -7.73 -25.04 3.23
C ASN A 78 -6.66 -24.40 2.36
N THR A 79 -5.38 -24.67 2.63
CA THR A 79 -4.26 -24.28 1.75
C THR A 79 -4.48 -24.75 0.32
N LEU A 80 -4.91 -26.02 0.13
CA LEU A 80 -5.22 -26.55 -1.20
C LEU A 80 -6.39 -25.83 -1.88
N LYS A 81 -7.41 -25.40 -1.13
CA LYS A 81 -8.52 -24.59 -1.67
C LYS A 81 -8.05 -23.20 -2.08
N SER A 82 -7.19 -22.56 -1.29
CA SER A 82 -6.60 -21.26 -1.61
C SER A 82 -5.73 -21.34 -2.87
N LEU A 83 -4.93 -22.41 -3.00
CA LEU A 83 -4.16 -22.66 -4.23
C LEU A 83 -5.05 -22.91 -5.45
N ASP A 84 -6.17 -23.64 -5.30
CA ASP A 84 -7.14 -23.83 -6.37
C ASP A 84 -7.80 -22.51 -6.80
N PHE A 85 -8.08 -21.63 -5.84
CA PHE A 85 -8.56 -20.28 -6.12
C PHE A 85 -7.53 -19.46 -6.92
N VAL A 86 -6.27 -19.41 -6.48
CA VAL A 86 -5.20 -18.68 -7.19
C VAL A 86 -5.05 -19.21 -8.62
N LYS A 87 -5.09 -20.53 -8.82
CA LYS A 87 -5.06 -21.14 -10.16
C LYS A 87 -6.22 -20.69 -11.04
N LYS A 88 -7.44 -20.63 -10.50
CA LYS A 88 -8.62 -20.17 -11.25
C LYS A 88 -8.49 -18.70 -11.67
N VAL A 89 -7.96 -17.85 -10.79
CA VAL A 89 -7.69 -16.44 -11.11
C VAL A 89 -6.63 -16.33 -12.20
N ALA A 90 -5.49 -17.02 -12.05
CA ALA A 90 -4.40 -17.00 -13.03
C ALA A 90 -4.85 -17.46 -14.42
N ASN A 91 -5.76 -18.44 -14.50
CA ASN A 91 -6.32 -18.92 -15.76
C ASN A 91 -7.37 -17.98 -16.39
N SER A 92 -7.86 -16.99 -15.64
CA SER A 92 -8.89 -16.05 -16.10
C SER A 92 -8.32 -14.73 -16.63
N VAL A 93 -7.01 -14.53 -16.49
CA VAL A 93 -6.30 -13.29 -16.86
C VAL A 93 -5.19 -13.57 -17.89
N ASP A 94 -4.79 -12.55 -18.62
CA ASP A 94 -3.73 -12.65 -19.64
C ASP A 94 -2.34 -12.51 -19.01
N VAL A 95 -1.77 -13.63 -18.57
CA VAL A 95 -0.46 -13.66 -17.90
C VAL A 95 0.69 -13.62 -18.92
N GLY A 96 1.56 -12.63 -18.80
CA GLY A 96 2.64 -12.39 -19.76
C GLY A 96 3.63 -11.33 -19.29
N ASN A 97 4.77 -11.22 -19.98
CA ASN A 97 5.84 -10.28 -19.61
C ASN A 97 5.39 -8.81 -19.62
N ASP A 98 4.50 -8.49 -20.55
CA ASP A 98 4.04 -7.13 -20.81
C ASP A 98 2.51 -7.01 -20.59
N THR A 99 1.95 -7.86 -19.72
CA THR A 99 0.52 -7.89 -19.37
C THR A 99 0.37 -8.09 -17.86
N ILE A 100 -0.40 -9.08 -17.39
CA ILE A 100 -0.53 -9.35 -15.97
C ILE A 100 0.62 -10.25 -15.51
N GLN A 101 1.33 -9.85 -14.46
CA GLN A 101 2.29 -10.71 -13.78
C GLN A 101 1.73 -11.16 -12.44
N ILE A 102 1.98 -12.43 -12.08
CA ILE A 102 1.45 -13.02 -10.85
C ILE A 102 2.60 -13.55 -9.98
N GLY A 103 2.67 -13.05 -8.76
CA GLY A 103 3.55 -13.54 -7.70
C GLY A 103 2.78 -14.21 -6.57
N MET A 104 3.47 -15.00 -5.76
CA MET A 104 2.93 -15.58 -4.54
C MET A 104 3.97 -15.47 -3.42
N LEU A 105 3.54 -15.00 -2.25
CA LEU A 105 4.33 -14.91 -1.04
C LEU A 105 3.66 -15.74 0.06
N GLN A 106 4.45 -16.56 0.74
CA GLN A 106 4.06 -17.17 1.99
C GLN A 106 4.88 -16.50 3.10
N PRO A 107 4.25 -15.77 4.03
CA PRO A 107 4.97 -15.25 5.19
C PRO A 107 5.31 -16.41 6.13
N ASP A 108 6.55 -16.45 6.58
CA ASP A 108 6.96 -17.29 7.70
C ASP A 108 6.49 -16.65 9.02
N GLU A 109 6.23 -17.45 10.05
CA GLU A 109 6.03 -16.91 11.40
C GLU A 109 7.31 -16.20 11.87
N CYS A 110 7.21 -14.91 12.19
CA CYS A 110 8.26 -14.19 12.89
C CYS A 110 8.37 -14.75 14.32
N ILE A 111 9.31 -15.68 14.56
CA ILE A 111 9.65 -16.14 15.91
C ILE A 111 10.59 -15.10 16.54
N PRO A 112 10.15 -14.32 17.54
CA PRO A 112 11.05 -13.40 18.25
C PRO A 112 12.15 -14.21 18.96
N PRO A 113 13.41 -13.71 19.00
CA PRO A 113 14.45 -14.37 19.77
C PRO A 113 14.00 -14.50 21.23
N PRO A 114 14.31 -15.61 21.92
CA PRO A 114 13.93 -15.77 23.31
C PRO A 114 14.48 -14.59 24.10
N GLU A 115 13.59 -13.86 24.78
CA GLU A 115 14.02 -12.79 25.68
C GLU A 115 14.95 -13.41 26.72
N SER A 116 16.23 -13.04 26.67
CA SER A 116 17.15 -13.34 27.74
C SER A 116 16.69 -12.53 28.94
N PHE A 117 16.04 -13.18 29.91
CA PHE A 117 15.81 -12.58 31.21
C PHE A 117 17.17 -12.20 31.79
N LYS A 118 17.43 -10.89 31.85
CA LYS A 118 18.54 -10.29 32.60
C LYS A 118 18.09 -9.95 34.00
#